data_AF-A0A0B7HNK5-F1
#
_entry.id   AF-A0A0B7HNK5-F1
#
_cell.length_a   1.000
_cell.length_b   1.000
_cell.length_c   1.000
_cell.angle_alpha   90.00
_cell.angle_beta   90.00
_cell.angle_gamma   90.00
#
_symmetry.space_group_name_H-M   'P 1'
#
loop_
_entity.id
_entity.type
_entity.pdbx_description
1 polymer ?
#
loop_
_entity_poly.entity_id
_entity_poly.type
_entity_poly.pdbx_seq_one_letter_code
_entity_poly.pdbx_strand_id
1 'polypeptide(L)'
;MKNGRSQQEKCAQAWGGFEFDLNPMNIYEYSDFIENMDNFVVGGMLTYAPDANHEINFQITDVRNNPLDKVYEGKLPAGVEKSKSPLTYIINWNGNLWDGKFQTRWAIGLENEAKNHNSMMVTLGNRLNLDNFQVFFDYMMAKQDLDRLGYASVYSSGLSHDMALQNTTYNTFILKAEYQPDPKWNLFAKGMYETARVDKSKMPTGFVDNERKFNGATTLV
;
A
#
# COMPACT_ATOMS: atom_id res chain seq x y z
N MET A 1 -18.68 -34.91 22.57
CA MET A 1 -18.70 -34.17 21.30
C MET A 1 -18.19 -32.75 21.59
N LYS A 2 -16.93 -32.45 21.26
CA LYS A 2 -16.33 -31.13 21.44
C LYS A 2 -16.50 -30.36 20.12
N ASN A 3 -17.23 -29.25 20.16
CA ASN A 3 -17.39 -28.34 19.03
C ASN A 3 -16.05 -27.66 18.72
N GLY A 4 -15.43 -28.05 17.60
CA GLY A 4 -14.29 -27.34 17.04
C GLY A 4 -14.76 -26.01 16.44
N ARG A 5 -14.43 -24.90 17.09
CA ARG A 5 -14.39 -23.59 16.43
C ARG A 5 -13.08 -23.54 15.64
N SER A 6 -13.13 -23.58 14.32
CA SER A 6 -11.99 -23.22 13.49
C SER A 6 -11.73 -21.73 13.68
N GLN A 7 -10.69 -21.37 14.42
CA GLN A 7 -10.14 -20.03 14.34
C GLN A 7 -9.55 -19.88 12.92
N GLN A 8 -10.15 -19.02 12.11
CA GLN A 8 -9.56 -18.60 10.84
C GLN A 8 -8.39 -17.68 11.19
N GLU A 9 -7.16 -18.16 11.00
CA GLU A 9 -5.96 -17.37 11.21
C GLU A 9 -5.87 -16.30 10.12
N LYS A 10 -5.95 -15.01 10.51
CA LYS A 10 -5.74 -13.87 9.62
C LYS A 10 -4.24 -13.64 9.49
N CYS A 11 -3.75 -13.49 8.26
CA CYS A 11 -2.35 -13.17 7.98
C CYS A 11 -2.24 -11.69 7.59
N ALA A 12 -1.19 -11.01 8.07
CA ALA A 12 -0.86 -9.69 7.57
C ALA A 12 -0.34 -9.82 6.13
N GLN A 13 -0.84 -9.01 5.20
CA GLN A 13 -0.31 -9.00 3.85
C GLN A 13 1.08 -8.37 3.83
N ALA A 14 2.05 -9.04 3.20
CA ALA A 14 3.45 -8.63 3.17
C ALA A 14 3.72 -7.54 2.12
N TRP A 15 2.93 -6.48 2.13
CA TRP A 15 3.19 -5.27 1.34
C TRP A 15 4.39 -4.56 1.99
N GLY A 16 5.56 -4.68 1.37
CA GLY A 16 6.79 -4.09 1.92
C GLY A 16 6.72 -2.56 1.99
N GLY A 17 7.74 -1.95 2.59
CA GLY A 17 7.86 -0.49 2.78
C GLY A 17 8.29 -0.20 4.21
N PHE A 18 9.25 0.69 4.40
CA PHE A 18 9.79 0.99 5.73
C PHE A 18 8.85 1.85 6.57
N GLU A 19 7.96 2.64 5.95
CA GLU A 19 6.90 3.35 6.67
C GLU A 19 5.93 2.38 7.38
N PHE A 20 5.66 1.21 6.78
CA PHE A 20 4.77 0.19 7.33
C PHE A 20 5.30 -0.40 8.66
N ASP A 21 6.62 -0.41 8.85
CA ASP A 21 7.29 -0.95 10.04
C ASP A 21 7.63 0.11 11.11
N LEU A 22 7.35 1.39 10.85
CA LEU A 22 7.60 2.44 11.84
C LEU A 22 6.65 2.31 13.02
N ASN A 23 7.18 2.52 14.24
CA ASN A 23 6.35 2.60 15.44
C ASN A 23 5.29 3.71 15.26
N PRO A 24 3.98 3.46 15.51
CA PRO A 24 2.91 4.43 15.32
C PRO A 24 3.15 5.79 16.01
N MET A 25 3.91 5.78 17.11
CA MET A 25 4.30 7.00 17.85
C MET A 25 5.23 7.93 17.05
N ASN A 26 5.93 7.42 16.03
CA ASN A 26 6.90 8.15 15.20
C ASN A 26 6.33 8.58 13.84
N ILE A 27 5.02 8.39 13.64
CA ILE A 27 4.32 8.69 12.39
C ILE A 27 3.38 9.87 12.65
N TYR A 28 3.75 11.04 12.11
CA TYR A 28 2.93 12.26 12.23
C TYR A 28 1.67 12.18 11.38
N GLU A 29 1.81 11.64 10.17
CA GLU A 29 0.73 11.42 9.22
C GLU A 29 1.12 10.21 8.37
N TYR A 30 0.20 9.26 8.26
CA TYR A 30 0.35 8.11 7.37
C TYR A 30 0.14 8.57 5.92
N SER A 31 0.74 7.85 4.96
CA SER A 31 0.36 8.03 3.55
C SER A 31 -1.07 7.54 3.32
N ASP A 32 -1.80 8.18 2.41
CA ASP A 32 -3.17 7.78 2.04
C ASP A 32 -3.17 6.34 1.50
N PHE A 33 -2.06 5.89 0.91
CA PHE A 33 -1.87 4.52 0.47
C PHE A 33 -1.93 3.50 1.61
N ILE A 34 -1.23 3.75 2.73
CA ILE A 34 -1.20 2.82 3.88
C ILE A 34 -2.50 2.92 4.68
N GLU A 35 -3.05 4.13 4.85
CA GLU A 35 -4.28 4.35 5.59
C GLU A 35 -5.48 3.62 4.97
N ASN A 36 -5.53 3.55 3.63
CA ASN A 36 -6.62 2.92 2.90
C ASN A 36 -6.38 1.44 2.54
N MET A 37 -5.30 0.83 3.06
CA MET A 37 -4.94 -0.56 2.76
C MET A 37 -5.55 -1.56 3.76
N ASP A 38 -6.32 -2.52 3.27
CA ASP A 38 -6.84 -3.64 4.08
C ASP A 38 -5.75 -4.71 4.31
N ASN A 39 -5.14 -4.76 5.49
CA ASN A 39 -3.92 -5.56 5.70
C ASN A 39 -4.13 -7.00 6.24
N PHE A 40 -5.31 -7.37 6.74
CA PHE A 40 -5.52 -8.67 7.40
C PHE A 40 -6.55 -9.53 6.68
N VAL A 41 -6.08 -10.53 5.93
CA VAL A 41 -6.93 -11.43 5.14
C VAL A 41 -6.56 -12.90 5.38
N VAL A 42 -7.49 -13.81 5.07
CA VAL A 42 -7.25 -15.26 5.17
C VAL A 42 -6.43 -15.70 3.97
N GLY A 43 -5.35 -16.43 4.19
CA GLY A 43 -4.49 -16.91 3.12
C GLY A 43 -3.35 -17.80 3.61
N GLY A 44 -2.53 -18.24 2.66
CA GLY A 44 -1.29 -18.98 2.92
C GLY A 44 -0.08 -18.17 2.49
N MET A 45 1.03 -18.36 3.20
CA MET A 45 2.32 -17.74 2.90
C MET A 45 3.41 -18.82 2.86
N LEU A 46 4.30 -18.71 1.88
CA LEU A 46 5.52 -19.49 1.75
C LEU A 46 6.71 -18.54 1.79
N THR A 47 7.63 -18.78 2.72
CA THR A 47 8.87 -18.01 2.84
C THR A 47 10.04 -18.86 2.35
N TYR A 48 10.86 -18.28 1.48
CA TYR A 48 12.11 -18.85 1.01
C TYR A 48 13.25 -17.88 1.28
N ALA A 49 14.18 -18.27 2.15
CA ALA A 49 15.38 -17.51 2.47
C ALA A 49 16.61 -18.25 1.93
N PRO A 50 17.12 -17.91 0.72
CA PRO A 50 18.30 -18.58 0.17
C PRO A 50 19.55 -18.38 1.02
N ASP A 51 19.66 -17.24 1.72
CA ASP A 51 20.71 -16.95 2.70
C ASP A 51 20.22 -15.94 3.75
N ALA A 52 21.10 -15.54 4.68
CA ALA A 52 20.76 -14.62 5.77
C ALA A 52 20.48 -13.17 5.32
N ASN A 53 20.87 -12.82 4.09
CA ASN A 53 20.73 -11.47 3.53
C ASN A 53 19.51 -11.33 2.62
N HIS A 54 18.89 -12.43 2.22
CA HIS A 54 17.80 -12.43 1.27
C HIS A 54 16.64 -13.29 1.76
N GLU A 55 15.45 -12.71 1.76
CA GLU A 55 14.20 -13.41 2.07
C GLU A 55 13.16 -13.10 1.00
N ILE A 56 12.50 -14.13 0.48
CA ILE A 56 11.42 -14.00 -0.48
C ILE A 56 10.17 -14.60 0.14
N ASN A 57 9.11 -13.82 0.21
CA ASN A 57 7.80 -14.24 0.70
C ASN A 57 6.83 -14.30 -0.47
N PHE A 58 6.16 -15.43 -0.65
CA PHE A 58 5.06 -15.59 -1.58
C PHE A 58 3.77 -15.82 -0.80
N GLN A 59 2.75 -15.03 -1.09
CA GLN A 59 1.49 -15.08 -0.37
C GLN A 59 0.32 -15.19 -1.35
N ILE A 60 -0.63 -16.05 -1.02
CA ILE A 60 -1.92 -16.15 -1.69
C ILE A 60 -2.99 -15.93 -0.64
N THR A 61 -3.82 -14.92 -0.83
CA THR A 61 -4.88 -14.55 0.10
C THR A 61 -6.21 -14.41 -0.61
N ASP A 62 -7.30 -14.59 0.12
CA ASP A 62 -8.61 -14.14 -0.34
C ASP A 62 -8.59 -12.61 -0.42
N VAL A 63 -9.05 -12.06 -1.54
CA VAL A 63 -9.09 -10.60 -1.79
C VAL A 63 -9.99 -9.90 -0.77
N ARG A 64 -10.95 -10.62 -0.16
CA ARG A 64 -12.08 -9.99 0.54
C ARG A 64 -12.38 -10.60 1.92
N ASN A 65 -12.46 -9.72 2.93
CA ASN A 65 -13.15 -10.03 4.19
C ASN A 65 -14.68 -9.85 4.10
N ASN A 66 -15.18 -9.13 3.08
CA ASN A 66 -16.59 -8.76 2.91
C ASN A 66 -17.07 -8.96 1.46
N PRO A 67 -18.36 -9.24 1.22
CA PRO A 67 -18.90 -9.35 -0.14
C PRO A 67 -18.75 -8.03 -0.93
N LEU A 68 -18.52 -8.13 -2.25
CA LEU A 68 -18.17 -7.02 -3.16
C LEU A 68 -19.08 -5.78 -3.03
N ASP A 69 -20.38 -5.99 -2.86
CA ASP A 69 -21.39 -4.94 -2.68
C ASP A 69 -21.20 -4.11 -1.41
N LYS A 70 -20.63 -4.72 -0.36
CA LYS A 70 -20.27 -4.01 0.87
C LYS A 70 -18.93 -3.27 0.76
N VAL A 71 -17.99 -3.76 -0.04
CA VAL A 71 -16.71 -3.07 -0.29
C VAL A 71 -16.94 -1.75 -1.01
N TYR A 72 -17.89 -1.72 -1.95
CA TYR A 72 -18.22 -0.53 -2.73
C TYR A 72 -19.46 0.21 -2.23
N GLU A 73 -20.00 -0.13 -1.05
CA GLU A 73 -21.20 0.50 -0.46
C GLU A 73 -22.40 0.66 -1.42
N GLY A 74 -22.61 -0.32 -2.32
CA GLY A 74 -23.66 -0.26 -3.34
C GLY A 74 -23.37 0.60 -4.57
N LYS A 75 -22.17 1.20 -4.68
CA LYS A 75 -21.72 2.08 -5.77
C LYS A 75 -21.02 1.33 -6.92
N LEU A 76 -21.29 0.03 -7.07
CA LEU A 76 -20.69 -0.81 -8.11
C LEU A 76 -21.18 -0.40 -9.51
N PRO A 77 -20.28 -0.07 -10.46
CA PRO A 77 -20.65 0.23 -11.83
C PRO A 77 -21.54 -0.84 -12.47
N ALA A 78 -22.51 -0.41 -13.29
CA ALA A 78 -23.39 -1.33 -14.01
C ALA A 78 -22.59 -2.29 -14.91
N GLY A 79 -22.89 -3.59 -14.81
CA GLY A 79 -22.20 -4.64 -15.59
C GLY A 79 -21.01 -5.30 -14.90
N VAL A 80 -20.61 -4.85 -13.70
CA VAL A 80 -19.57 -5.51 -12.91
C VAL A 80 -20.13 -6.76 -12.23
N GLU A 81 -19.62 -7.94 -12.61
CA GLU A 81 -20.00 -9.22 -12.02
C GLU A 81 -18.99 -9.68 -10.95
N LYS A 82 -19.47 -10.37 -9.91
CA LYS A 82 -18.61 -10.95 -8.87
C LYS A 82 -17.65 -11.99 -9.49
N SER A 83 -16.36 -11.90 -9.19
CA SER A 83 -15.38 -12.93 -9.56
C SER A 83 -15.69 -14.26 -8.86
N LYS A 84 -15.50 -15.37 -9.57
CA LYS A 84 -15.70 -16.74 -9.03
C LYS A 84 -14.58 -17.16 -8.09
N SER A 85 -13.41 -16.53 -8.18
CA SER A 85 -12.26 -16.79 -7.30
C SER A 85 -11.51 -15.48 -7.05
N PRO A 86 -11.89 -14.75 -5.99
CA PRO A 86 -11.27 -13.48 -5.66
C PRO A 86 -9.95 -13.76 -4.92
N LEU A 87 -8.84 -13.91 -5.64
CA LEU A 87 -7.52 -14.17 -5.04
C LEU A 87 -6.55 -13.02 -5.26
N THR A 88 -5.79 -12.70 -4.20
CA THR A 88 -4.68 -11.77 -4.19
C THR A 88 -3.39 -12.58 -4.11
N TYR A 89 -2.49 -12.35 -5.05
CA TYR A 89 -1.17 -12.96 -5.11
C TYR A 89 -0.13 -11.89 -4.84
N ILE A 90 0.78 -12.12 -3.88
CA ILE A 90 1.83 -11.17 -3.52
C ILE A 90 3.16 -11.89 -3.54
N ILE A 91 4.16 -11.29 -4.18
CA ILE A 91 5.56 -11.65 -4.05
C ILE A 91 6.26 -10.48 -3.36
N ASN A 92 6.92 -10.77 -2.25
CA ASN A 92 7.72 -9.83 -1.48
C ASN A 92 9.18 -10.32 -1.45
N TRP A 93 10.11 -9.39 -1.54
CA TRP A 93 11.54 -9.61 -1.41
C TRP A 93 12.13 -8.61 -0.42
N ASN A 94 12.77 -9.15 0.61
CA ASN A 94 13.54 -8.42 1.60
C ASN A 94 15.03 -8.67 1.36
N GLY A 95 15.80 -7.59 1.21
CA GLY A 95 17.24 -7.64 1.04
C GLY A 95 17.97 -6.91 2.16
N ASN A 96 19.09 -7.47 2.61
CA ASN A 96 19.99 -6.91 3.60
C ASN A 96 21.41 -6.89 3.03
N LEU A 97 21.76 -5.80 2.35
CA LEU A 97 22.99 -5.66 1.57
C LEU A 97 24.04 -4.85 2.34
N TRP A 98 25.31 -5.11 2.02
CA TRP A 98 26.48 -4.40 2.57
C TRP A 98 26.47 -4.34 4.10
N ASP A 99 26.38 -5.50 4.75
CA ASP A 99 26.33 -5.66 6.20
C ASP A 99 25.15 -4.89 6.84
N GLY A 100 24.04 -4.80 6.11
CA GLY A 100 22.81 -4.12 6.52
C GLY A 100 22.84 -2.61 6.43
N LYS A 101 23.87 -2.03 5.78
CA LYS A 101 23.89 -0.62 5.44
C LYS A 101 22.82 -0.26 4.41
N PHE A 102 22.47 -1.18 3.53
CA PHE A 102 21.39 -0.96 2.57
C PHE A 102 20.38 -2.09 2.60
N GLN A 103 19.13 -1.73 2.79
CA GLN A 103 18.05 -2.69 2.98
C GLN A 103 16.93 -2.41 1.99
N THR A 104 16.39 -3.47 1.40
CA THR A 104 15.27 -3.39 0.46
C THR A 104 14.08 -4.14 1.02
N ARG A 105 12.88 -3.62 0.76
CA ARG A 105 11.60 -4.27 1.02
C ARG A 105 10.70 -4.01 -0.17
N TRP A 106 10.69 -4.94 -1.11
CA TRP A 106 9.95 -4.80 -2.36
C TRP A 106 8.80 -5.77 -2.37
N ALA A 107 7.63 -5.35 -2.83
CA ALA A 107 6.52 -6.25 -3.07
C ALA A 107 5.82 -5.90 -4.38
N ILE A 108 5.30 -6.91 -5.05
CA ILE A 108 4.35 -6.78 -6.14
C ILE A 108 3.19 -7.71 -5.88
N GLY A 109 1.98 -7.22 -6.09
CA GLY A 109 0.79 -8.03 -5.95
C GLY A 109 -0.22 -7.78 -7.06
N LEU A 110 -1.01 -8.82 -7.31
CA LEU A 110 -2.11 -8.84 -8.26
C LEU A 110 -3.36 -9.29 -7.53
N GLU A 111 -4.42 -8.51 -7.65
CA GLU A 111 -5.71 -8.79 -7.04
C GLU A 111 -6.77 -9.00 -8.12
N ASN A 112 -7.56 -10.06 -7.99
CA ASN A 112 -8.71 -10.30 -8.86
C ASN A 112 -9.99 -9.97 -8.10
N GLU A 113 -10.47 -8.74 -8.22
CA GLU A 113 -11.57 -8.24 -7.38
C GLU A 113 -12.96 -8.62 -7.92
N ALA A 114 -13.14 -8.50 -9.24
CA ALA A 114 -14.38 -8.79 -9.96
C ALA A 114 -14.08 -9.44 -11.31
N LYS A 115 -15.09 -10.04 -11.94
CA LYS A 115 -14.90 -10.76 -13.20
C LYS A 115 -14.37 -9.79 -14.26
N ASN A 116 -13.17 -10.08 -14.78
CA ASN A 116 -12.42 -9.22 -15.71
C ASN A 116 -11.99 -7.85 -15.15
N HIS A 117 -11.91 -7.70 -13.82
CA HIS A 117 -11.35 -6.51 -13.16
C HIS A 117 -10.21 -6.93 -12.24
N ASN A 118 -8.99 -6.52 -12.59
CA ASN A 118 -7.80 -6.81 -11.82
C ASN A 118 -7.18 -5.51 -11.30
N SER A 119 -6.56 -5.60 -10.14
CA SER A 119 -5.74 -4.55 -9.57
C SER A 119 -4.30 -5.04 -9.46
N MET A 120 -3.34 -4.14 -9.63
CA MET A 120 -1.92 -4.40 -9.43
C MET A 120 -1.36 -3.38 -8.45
N MET A 121 -0.57 -3.84 -7.51
CA MET A 121 0.11 -2.98 -6.53
C MET A 121 1.60 -3.31 -6.51
N VAL A 122 2.42 -2.27 -6.38
CA VAL A 122 3.87 -2.38 -6.29
C VAL A 122 4.33 -1.50 -5.13
N THR A 123 5.15 -2.04 -4.24
CA THR A 123 5.85 -1.28 -3.20
C THR A 123 7.35 -1.52 -3.32
N LEU A 124 8.14 -0.45 -3.31
CA LEU A 124 9.59 -0.48 -3.45
C LEU A 124 10.20 0.38 -2.34
N GLY A 125 10.45 -0.24 -1.19
CA GLY A 125 11.14 0.39 -0.08
C GLY A 125 12.64 0.18 -0.13
N ASN A 126 13.40 1.25 0.09
CA ASN A 126 14.86 1.24 0.15
C ASN A 126 15.32 2.06 1.34
N ARG A 127 16.18 1.50 2.19
CA ARG A 127 16.74 2.17 3.36
C ARG A 127 18.26 2.12 3.32
N LEU A 128 18.89 3.27 3.50
CA LEU A 128 20.30 3.41 3.82
C LEU A 128 20.44 3.67 5.32
N ASN A 129 21.20 2.83 6.01
CA ASN A 129 21.39 2.85 7.45
C ASN A 129 22.88 2.97 7.77
N LEU A 130 23.32 4.17 8.15
CA LEU A 130 24.68 4.49 8.59
C LEU A 130 24.64 4.90 10.06
N ASP A 131 25.80 4.93 10.72
CA ASP A 131 25.90 5.12 12.17
C ASP A 131 25.14 6.35 12.71
N ASN A 132 25.29 7.50 12.04
CA ASN A 132 24.68 8.77 12.46
C ASN A 132 23.63 9.28 11.47
N PHE A 133 23.36 8.52 10.40
CA PHE A 133 22.45 8.95 9.33
C PHE A 133 21.66 7.77 8.79
N GLN A 134 20.34 7.91 8.80
CA GLN A 134 19.44 6.95 8.20
C GLN A 134 18.54 7.69 7.21
N VAL A 135 18.31 7.10 6.04
CA VAL A 135 17.31 7.58 5.09
C VAL A 135 16.58 6.40 4.52
N PHE A 136 15.27 6.52 4.37
CA PHE A 136 14.51 5.60 3.54
C PHE A 136 13.71 6.35 2.50
N PHE A 137 13.54 5.66 1.38
CA PHE A 137 12.70 6.06 0.28
C PHE A 137 11.77 4.90 -0.07
N ASP A 138 10.47 5.13 0.08
CA ASP A 138 9.44 4.20 -0.31
C ASP A 138 8.68 4.75 -1.52
N TYR A 139 8.56 3.93 -2.55
CA TYR A 139 7.67 4.17 -3.67
C TYR A 139 6.55 3.13 -3.68
N MET A 140 5.31 3.58 -3.75
CA MET A 140 4.14 2.72 -3.80
C MET A 140 3.28 3.12 -5.00
N MET A 141 2.80 2.13 -5.74
CA MET A 141 1.92 2.33 -6.88
C MET A 141 0.78 1.33 -6.82
N ALA A 142 -0.44 1.81 -7.08
CA ALA A 142 -1.59 0.96 -7.30
C ALA A 142 -2.24 1.34 -8.62
N LYS A 143 -2.50 0.35 -9.46
CA LYS A 143 -3.35 0.47 -10.65
C LYS A 143 -4.55 -0.41 -10.44
N GLN A 144 -5.74 0.17 -10.43
CA GLN A 144 -6.96 -0.55 -10.08
C GLN A 144 -8.02 -0.37 -11.16
N ASP A 145 -8.58 -1.47 -11.65
CA ASP A 145 -9.68 -1.42 -12.62
C ASP A 145 -10.97 -0.87 -11.98
N LEU A 146 -11.14 -1.09 -10.67
CA LEU A 146 -12.17 -0.50 -9.83
C LEU A 146 -11.49 0.22 -8.66
N ASP A 147 -11.95 1.42 -8.35
CA ASP A 147 -11.33 2.25 -7.33
C ASP A 147 -11.56 1.74 -5.91
N ARG A 148 -10.73 0.78 -5.50
CA ARG A 148 -10.84 0.13 -4.20
C ARG A 148 -10.16 0.92 -3.09
N LEU A 149 -9.02 1.55 -3.36
CA LEU A 149 -8.36 2.39 -2.36
C LEU A 149 -9.22 3.63 -2.04
N GLY A 150 -10.03 4.10 -3.01
CA GLY A 150 -11.12 5.03 -2.76
C GLY A 150 -10.69 6.46 -2.41
N TYR A 151 -9.38 6.76 -2.45
CA TYR A 151 -8.85 8.11 -2.24
C TYR A 151 -8.48 8.81 -3.55
N ALA A 152 -8.94 8.31 -4.71
CA ALA A 152 -8.88 9.03 -5.97
C ALA A 152 -9.80 10.23 -5.86
N SER A 153 -9.22 11.30 -5.32
CA SER A 153 -9.92 12.53 -5.03
C SER A 153 -9.96 13.34 -6.31
N VAL A 154 -10.91 13.05 -7.18
CA VAL A 154 -11.06 13.75 -8.45
C VAL A 154 -11.80 15.07 -8.20
N TYR A 155 -11.22 16.20 -8.62
CA TYR A 155 -11.86 17.50 -8.42
C TYR A 155 -13.00 17.69 -9.39
N SER A 156 -14.17 18.04 -8.87
CA SER A 156 -15.34 18.36 -9.68
C SER A 156 -15.60 19.86 -9.71
N SER A 157 -16.14 20.33 -10.82
CA SER A 157 -16.70 21.68 -10.96
C SER A 157 -18.05 21.84 -10.23
N GLY A 158 -18.19 21.24 -9.04
CA GLY A 158 -19.43 21.21 -8.25
C GLY A 158 -20.35 20.02 -8.52
N LEU A 159 -19.83 18.92 -9.08
CA LEU A 159 -20.57 17.70 -9.40
C LEU A 159 -20.23 16.57 -8.40
N SER A 160 -21.23 15.90 -7.84
CA SER A 160 -21.02 14.64 -7.11
C SER A 160 -20.95 13.46 -8.08
N HIS A 161 -20.28 12.38 -7.70
CA HIS A 161 -20.32 11.12 -8.44
C HIS A 161 -20.83 9.98 -7.55
N ASP A 162 -21.78 9.20 -8.07
CA ASP A 162 -22.53 8.20 -7.31
C ASP A 162 -21.98 6.78 -7.44
N MET A 163 -20.89 6.59 -8.20
CA MET A 163 -20.32 5.27 -8.52
C MET A 163 -18.83 5.21 -8.17
N ALA A 164 -18.28 4.01 -7.96
CA ALA A 164 -16.83 3.83 -7.87
C ALA A 164 -16.15 4.19 -9.19
N LEU A 165 -15.01 4.87 -9.11
CA LEU A 165 -14.21 5.21 -10.29
C LEU A 165 -13.62 3.95 -10.91
N GLN A 166 -13.34 4.01 -12.22
CA GLN A 166 -12.76 2.90 -12.97
C GLN A 166 -11.38 3.30 -13.51
N ASN A 167 -10.47 2.34 -13.57
CA ASN A 167 -9.11 2.52 -14.09
C ASN A 167 -8.37 3.66 -13.38
N THR A 168 -8.27 3.56 -12.05
CA THR A 168 -7.51 4.51 -11.23
C THR A 168 -6.04 4.12 -11.18
N THR A 169 -5.17 5.13 -11.05
CA THR A 169 -3.74 4.92 -10.81
C THR A 169 -3.25 5.87 -9.74
N TYR A 170 -2.60 5.29 -8.73
CA TYR A 170 -2.05 5.95 -7.57
C TYR A 170 -0.54 5.83 -7.56
N ASN A 171 0.15 6.91 -7.22
CA ASN A 171 1.58 6.86 -6.92
C ASN A 171 1.83 7.62 -5.63
N THR A 172 2.54 6.99 -4.70
CA THR A 172 2.95 7.58 -3.43
C THR A 172 4.48 7.47 -3.33
N PHE A 173 5.10 8.61 -3.05
CA PHE A 173 6.53 8.73 -2.83
C PHE A 173 6.75 9.24 -1.41
N ILE A 174 7.56 8.54 -0.64
CA ILE A 174 7.86 8.89 0.74
C ILE A 174 9.37 8.92 0.88
N LEU A 175 9.87 10.03 1.42
CA LEU A 175 11.27 10.18 1.77
C LEU A 175 11.34 10.63 3.22
N LYS A 176 12.05 9.86 4.05
CA LYS A 176 12.37 10.28 5.41
C LYS A 176 13.86 10.15 5.63
N ALA A 177 14.47 11.20 6.17
CA ALA A 177 15.85 11.20 6.60
C ALA A 177 15.95 11.57 8.08
N GLU A 178 16.86 10.91 8.77
CA GLU A 178 17.19 11.11 10.18
C GLU A 178 18.71 11.29 10.30
N TYR A 179 19.14 12.30 11.05
CA TYR A 179 20.54 12.61 11.28
C TYR A 179 20.77 12.89 12.76
N GLN A 180 21.68 12.12 13.36
CA GLN A 180 22.03 12.19 14.77
C GLN A 180 23.51 12.60 14.91
N PRO A 181 23.84 13.90 14.86
CA PRO A 181 25.22 14.37 15.02
C PRO A 181 25.78 14.14 16.44
N ASP A 182 24.91 14.09 17.44
CA ASP A 182 25.23 13.84 18.85
C ASP A 182 24.09 13.00 19.47
N PRO A 183 24.36 12.11 20.44
CA PRO A 183 23.32 11.29 21.06
C PRO A 183 22.12 12.06 21.64
N LYS A 184 22.27 13.36 21.95
CA LYS A 184 21.23 14.24 22.48
C LYS A 184 20.42 14.99 21.42
N TRP A 185 20.76 14.85 20.14
CA TRP A 185 20.07 15.57 19.06
C TRP A 185 19.69 14.60 17.96
N ASN A 186 18.39 14.50 17.66
CA ASN A 186 17.92 13.82 16.45
C ASN A 186 17.17 14.81 15.55
N LEU A 187 17.73 15.02 14.36
CA LEU A 187 17.12 15.84 13.32
C LEU A 187 16.42 14.92 12.33
N PHE A 188 15.15 15.16 12.04
CA PHE A 188 14.48 14.41 10.99
C PHE A 188 13.63 15.30 10.10
N ALA A 189 13.54 14.86 8.84
CA ALA A 189 12.67 15.45 7.84
C ALA A 189 11.94 14.33 7.09
N LYS A 190 10.66 14.57 6.79
CA LYS A 190 9.80 13.68 6.01
C LYS A 190 9.11 14.49 4.91
N GLY A 191 9.18 13.99 3.69
CA GLY A 191 8.39 14.47 2.57
C GLY A 191 7.52 13.34 2.03
N MET A 192 6.31 13.69 1.60
CA MET A 192 5.41 12.80 0.88
C MET A 192 4.86 13.52 -0.35
N TYR A 193 4.79 12.77 -1.46
CA TYR A 193 4.18 13.23 -2.69
C TYR A 193 3.27 12.14 -3.24
N GLU A 194 2.01 12.47 -3.45
CA GLU A 194 0.98 11.52 -3.82
C GLU A 194 0.20 12.03 -5.03
N THR A 195 -0.11 11.12 -5.95
CA THR A 195 -0.92 11.41 -7.14
C THR A 195 -2.02 10.38 -7.24
N ALA A 196 -3.21 10.83 -7.61
CA ALA A 196 -4.32 9.95 -7.92
C ALA A 196 -4.94 10.37 -9.26
N ARG A 197 -5.06 9.43 -10.18
CA ARG A 197 -5.50 9.68 -11.56
C ARG A 197 -6.56 8.70 -12.00
N VAL A 198 -7.41 9.13 -12.93
CA VAL A 198 -8.39 8.28 -13.62
C VAL A 198 -8.06 8.23 -15.10
N ASP A 199 -8.21 7.07 -15.75
CA ASP A 199 -8.14 6.99 -17.20
C ASP A 199 -9.10 8.00 -17.85
N LYS A 200 -8.59 8.86 -18.75
CA LYS A 200 -9.38 9.92 -19.40
C LYS A 200 -10.62 9.40 -20.12
N SER A 201 -10.61 8.17 -20.62
CA SER A 201 -11.76 7.54 -21.29
C SER A 201 -12.84 7.08 -20.31
N LYS A 202 -12.50 6.95 -19.03
CA LYS A 202 -13.38 6.54 -17.92
C LYS A 202 -13.67 7.69 -16.94
N MET A 203 -12.97 8.80 -17.10
CA MET A 203 -13.11 10.00 -16.28
C MET A 203 -14.51 10.62 -16.49
N PRO A 204 -15.28 10.86 -15.41
CA PRO A 204 -16.54 11.58 -15.53
C PRO A 204 -16.35 12.98 -16.12
N THR A 205 -17.34 13.49 -16.85
CA THR A 205 -17.24 14.81 -17.50
C THR A 205 -17.16 15.93 -16.45
N GLY A 206 -16.25 16.89 -16.63
CA GLY A 206 -16.08 18.04 -15.74
C GLY A 206 -15.20 17.79 -14.52
N PHE A 207 -14.48 16.66 -14.52
CA PHE A 207 -13.54 16.24 -13.49
C PHE A 207 -12.08 16.35 -13.95
N VAL A 208 -11.14 16.53 -13.01
CA VAL A 208 -9.68 16.54 -13.26
C VAL A 208 -8.91 15.76 -12.20
N ASP A 209 -7.75 15.23 -12.58
CA ASP A 209 -6.81 14.53 -11.70
C ASP A 209 -6.34 15.39 -10.52
N ASN A 210 -5.80 14.75 -9.48
CA ASN A 210 -5.37 15.40 -8.25
C ASN A 210 -3.95 14.99 -7.82
N GLU A 211 -3.28 15.89 -7.10
CA GLU A 211 -2.01 15.72 -6.44
C GLU A 211 -2.06 16.21 -4.99
N ARG A 212 -1.49 15.45 -4.07
CA ARG A 212 -1.30 15.83 -2.67
C ARG A 212 0.19 15.92 -2.36
N LYS A 213 0.57 16.95 -1.59
CA LYS A 213 1.94 17.16 -1.13
C LYS A 213 1.94 17.38 0.37
N PHE A 214 2.83 16.69 1.08
CA PHE A 214 3.09 16.94 2.50
C PHE A 214 4.60 17.09 2.73
N ASN A 215 4.98 18.09 3.51
CA ASN A 215 6.36 18.29 3.95
C ASN A 215 6.36 18.59 5.46
N GLY A 216 7.11 17.81 6.25
CA GLY A 216 7.24 18.00 7.69
C GLY A 216 8.69 17.83 8.15
N ALA A 217 9.15 18.68 9.06
CA ALA A 217 10.49 18.58 9.66
C ALA A 217 10.42 18.97 11.14
N THR A 218 11.10 18.20 11.98
CA THR A 218 11.09 18.40 13.44
C THR A 218 12.47 18.07 14.02
N THR A 219 12.79 18.72 15.15
CA THR A 219 13.98 18.45 15.95
C THR A 219 13.56 17.90 17.31
N LEU A 220 14.16 16.80 17.73
CA LEU A 220 13.99 16.24 19.07
C LEU A 220 15.31 16.36 19.84
N VAL A 221 15.20 16.75 21.11
CA VAL A 221 16.30 16.95 22.08
C VAL A 221 16.14 15.97 23.23
#